data_AF-A0A8C7CML3-F1
#
_entry.id   AF-A0A8C7CML3-F1
#
_cell.length_a   1.000
_cell.length_b   1.000
_cell.length_c   1.000
_cell.angle_alpha   90.00
_cell.angle_beta   90.00
_cell.angle_gamma   90.00
#
_symmetry.space_group_name_H-M   'P 1'
#
loop_
_entity.id
_entity.type
_entity.pdbx_description
1 polymer ?
#
loop_
_entity_poly.entity_id
_entity_poly.type
_entity_poly.pdbx_seq_one_letter_code
_entity_poly.pdbx_strand_id
1 'polypeptide(L)'
;MASFKSTKIPIYPKLGEKVTPDTLYWKNYKAPVQIKEFGAVTSIDFSSLAPHNYAVTASTRIHIYGPFSTEPVKTFTRFKDTAYSGKFRSDGQLLVAGCEDSMVRLFDVSGKVALRVFKGHTKGVHVTDFTSDCYHILTGSDDYTCRLWDIPNSTELTSYKEHTDYIRCGITSKLNRDIFITGSYDHTLRMFDARVEKSVMTMDHSQPVESVLLYPSEGLLVSAGGRYVKVWDLLKGGQPLVSLKNHHKTVTCLSLSSNGQRLLSASLDRHVKIYNTTNYKVVHNFDYAASILSLALAPDDESIVVGMTNGVLSIKHRKSPEEKREMAGKQRMQPVYRIFVKGRNYVPKKDDFLVSKPVKSHLAKYDKQLKKFNISKALDTALETNILKPEITVAVMKELDRRGTLKNALAGRDEQNLSQLLNFLIGNVVDPRFTPVLVTATEMILDIYQAVVGQSSVVDRQLVRLQELVEREVDYQQDLLEVLGMLDTLFAASLPRKEVPCPGSSRSNGLAEGNVLLRRFTIE
;
A
#
# COMPACT_ATOMS: atom_id res chain seq x y z
N MET A 1 23.71 -12.46 -41.96
CA MET A 1 24.00 -11.23 -41.20
C MET A 1 23.59 -11.44 -39.75
N ALA A 2 24.54 -11.43 -38.82
CA ALA A 2 24.24 -11.61 -37.40
C ALA A 2 23.22 -10.56 -36.93
N SER A 3 22.12 -11.00 -36.33
CA SER A 3 21.08 -10.11 -35.80
C SER A 3 21.67 -9.24 -34.68
N PHE A 4 21.65 -7.93 -34.85
CA PHE A 4 22.08 -6.99 -33.81
C PHE A 4 21.24 -7.19 -32.55
N LYS A 5 21.88 -7.59 -31.45
CA LYS A 5 21.25 -7.71 -30.14
C LYS A 5 21.20 -6.33 -29.51
N SER A 6 20.01 -5.87 -29.14
CA SER A 6 19.84 -4.58 -28.44
C SER A 6 20.66 -4.59 -27.16
N THR A 7 21.20 -3.43 -26.80
CA THR A 7 21.94 -3.28 -25.54
C THR A 7 21.04 -3.67 -24.37
N LYS A 8 21.53 -4.59 -23.54
CA LYS A 8 20.80 -4.98 -22.33
C LYS A 8 21.05 -3.91 -21.29
N ILE A 9 20.04 -3.10 -21.00
CA ILE A 9 20.11 -2.16 -19.88
C ILE A 9 20.16 -3.00 -18.60
N PRO A 10 21.28 -2.98 -17.84
CA PRO A 10 21.32 -3.67 -16.56
C PRO A 10 20.27 -3.05 -15.64
N ILE A 11 19.33 -3.88 -15.21
CA ILE A 11 18.38 -3.50 -14.16
C ILE A 11 19.15 -3.61 -12.85
N TYR A 12 19.63 -2.48 -12.36
CA TYR A 12 20.26 -2.48 -11.04
C TYR A 12 19.17 -2.56 -9.98
N PRO A 13 19.25 -3.49 -9.02
CA PRO A 13 18.36 -3.44 -7.86
C PRO A 13 18.60 -2.10 -7.17
N LYS A 14 17.54 -1.31 -6.98
CA LYS A 14 17.61 -0.14 -6.12
C LYS A 14 17.85 -0.66 -4.70
N LEU A 15 18.98 -0.30 -4.09
CA LEU A 15 19.23 -0.54 -2.67
C LEU A 15 18.15 0.21 -1.89
N GLY A 16 17.35 -0.53 -1.13
CA GLY A 16 16.15 -0.02 -0.46
C GLY A 16 15.04 -1.07 -0.39
N GLU A 17 13.94 -0.70 0.28
CA GLU A 17 12.76 -1.55 0.45
C GLU A 17 12.29 -2.07 -0.92
N LYS A 18 12.33 -3.40 -1.11
CA LYS A 18 11.84 -4.03 -2.34
C LYS A 18 10.41 -3.58 -2.53
N VAL A 19 10.16 -2.80 -3.59
CA VAL A 19 8.82 -2.37 -3.96
C VAL A 19 8.03 -3.63 -4.28
N THR A 20 7.29 -4.14 -3.29
CA THR A 20 6.47 -5.34 -3.43
C THR A 20 5.38 -5.07 -4.46
N PRO A 21 4.89 -6.09 -5.18
CA PRO A 21 3.78 -5.91 -6.12
C PRO A 21 2.57 -5.24 -5.44
N ASP A 22 2.38 -5.49 -4.15
CA ASP A 22 1.36 -4.87 -3.32
C ASP A 22 1.62 -3.37 -3.11
N THR A 23 2.86 -2.95 -2.85
CA THR A 23 3.15 -1.50 -2.77
C THR A 23 2.90 -0.80 -4.10
N LEU A 24 3.15 -1.46 -5.24
CA LEU A 24 2.74 -0.93 -6.56
C LEU A 24 1.23 -0.89 -6.71
N TYR A 25 0.51 -1.90 -6.23
CA TYR A 25 -0.94 -1.96 -6.23
C TYR A 25 -1.53 -0.74 -5.50
N TRP A 26 -1.08 -0.46 -4.28
CA TRP A 26 -1.57 0.67 -3.49
C TRP A 26 -1.03 2.04 -3.94
N LYS A 27 0.12 2.08 -4.62
CA LYS A 27 0.60 3.30 -5.29
C LYS A 27 -0.17 3.65 -6.57
N ASN A 28 -0.90 2.71 -7.17
CA ASN A 28 -1.67 2.93 -8.40
C ASN A 28 -3.01 3.65 -8.18
N TYR A 29 -3.31 4.12 -6.97
CA TYR A 29 -4.44 5.01 -6.71
C TYR A 29 -4.18 6.41 -7.29
N LYS A 30 -5.20 7.01 -7.90
CA LYS A 30 -5.22 8.39 -8.41
C LYS A 30 -5.04 9.37 -7.24
N ALA A 31 -4.70 10.61 -7.59
CA ALA A 31 -4.68 11.70 -6.62
C ALA A 31 -6.04 11.78 -5.88
N PRO A 32 -6.03 12.00 -4.57
CA PRO A 32 -7.25 12.02 -3.78
C PRO A 32 -8.15 13.18 -4.22
N VAL A 33 -9.43 12.89 -4.45
CA VAL A 33 -10.48 13.90 -4.55
C VAL A 33 -10.88 14.28 -3.13
N GLN A 34 -10.92 15.58 -2.83
CA GLN A 34 -11.28 16.08 -1.50
C GLN A 34 -12.61 16.81 -1.59
N ILE A 35 -13.59 16.38 -0.80
CA ILE A 35 -14.91 17.00 -0.69
C ILE A 35 -15.02 17.56 0.72
N LYS A 36 -15.47 18.81 0.84
CA LYS A 36 -15.68 19.45 2.15
C LYS A 36 -17.13 19.29 2.58
N GLU A 37 -17.33 18.58 3.67
CA GLU A 37 -18.61 18.40 4.34
C GLU A 37 -18.86 19.48 5.40
N PHE A 38 -20.10 19.54 5.88
CA PHE A 38 -20.53 20.50 6.89
C PHE A 38 -19.90 20.27 8.27
N GLY A 39 -19.53 19.02 8.59
CA GLY A 39 -18.97 18.65 9.87
C GLY A 39 -18.10 17.39 9.80
N ALA A 40 -17.60 16.94 10.95
CA ALA A 40 -16.78 15.74 11.06
C ALA A 40 -17.54 14.50 10.53
N VAL A 41 -16.85 13.69 9.73
CA VAL A 41 -17.44 12.50 9.10
C VAL A 41 -17.40 11.33 10.08
N THR A 42 -18.55 11.00 10.66
CA THR A 42 -18.67 10.01 11.75
C THR A 42 -18.67 8.58 11.23
N SER A 43 -19.38 8.30 10.14
CA SER A 43 -19.44 6.97 9.54
C SER A 43 -19.54 7.04 8.03
N ILE A 44 -18.96 6.04 7.38
CA ILE A 44 -19.03 5.83 5.93
C ILE A 44 -19.39 4.37 5.70
N ASP A 45 -20.31 4.13 4.76
CA ASP A 45 -20.72 2.78 4.40
C ASP A 45 -20.99 2.65 2.90
N PHE A 46 -20.58 1.53 2.31
CA PHE A 46 -20.79 1.23 0.89
C PHE A 46 -21.98 0.30 0.71
N SER A 47 -22.80 0.57 -0.31
CA SER A 47 -23.76 -0.40 -0.80
C SER A 47 -23.05 -1.59 -1.45
N SER A 48 -23.50 -2.80 -1.13
CA SER A 48 -23.02 -4.05 -1.74
C SER A 48 -23.42 -4.20 -3.21
N LEU A 49 -24.43 -3.46 -3.69
CA LEU A 49 -24.90 -3.53 -5.07
C LEU A 49 -24.23 -2.46 -5.93
N ALA A 50 -23.81 -2.83 -7.15
CA ALA A 50 -23.38 -1.87 -8.18
C ALA A 50 -24.53 -0.88 -8.45
N PRO A 51 -24.32 0.45 -8.48
CA PRO A 51 -23.06 1.19 -8.69
C PRO A 51 -22.22 1.50 -7.43
N HIS A 52 -22.40 0.77 -6.31
CA HIS A 52 -21.63 0.99 -5.07
C HIS A 52 -21.70 2.42 -4.55
N ASN A 53 -22.92 2.97 -4.50
CA ASN A 53 -23.15 4.24 -3.82
C ASN A 53 -22.73 4.12 -2.36
N TYR A 54 -22.15 5.18 -1.81
CA TYR A 54 -21.73 5.21 -0.42
C TYR A 54 -22.43 6.32 0.35
N ALA A 55 -22.77 6.01 1.60
CA ALA A 55 -23.42 6.90 2.54
C ALA A 55 -22.34 7.48 3.44
N VAL A 56 -22.34 8.79 3.56
CA VAL A 56 -21.42 9.57 4.39
C VAL A 56 -22.27 10.28 5.42
N THR A 57 -22.06 9.96 6.68
CA THR A 57 -22.72 10.64 7.79
C THR A 57 -21.82 11.76 8.28
N ALA A 58 -22.33 12.99 8.23
CA ALA A 58 -21.61 14.18 8.67
C ALA A 58 -22.52 15.02 9.58
N SER A 59 -22.27 14.96 10.89
CA SER A 59 -23.03 15.68 11.91
C SER A 59 -24.55 15.48 11.76
N THR A 60 -25.32 16.51 11.39
CA THR A 60 -26.79 16.46 11.27
C THR A 60 -27.31 15.98 9.91
N ARG A 61 -26.43 15.50 9.02
CA ARG A 61 -26.79 15.12 7.65
C ARG A 61 -26.20 13.78 7.24
N ILE A 62 -26.93 13.08 6.39
CA ILE A 62 -26.42 11.90 5.68
C ILE A 62 -26.43 12.20 4.19
N HIS A 63 -25.27 12.13 3.56
CA HIS A 63 -25.07 12.34 2.14
C HIS A 63 -24.87 10.98 1.46
N ILE A 64 -25.61 10.73 0.37
CA ILE A 64 -25.35 9.59 -0.51
C ILE A 64 -24.58 10.11 -1.71
N TYR A 65 -23.40 9.54 -1.93
CA TYR A 65 -22.56 9.82 -3.08
C TYR A 65 -22.60 8.66 -4.07
N GLY A 66 -22.51 9.01 -5.35
CA GLY A 66 -22.19 8.03 -6.39
C GLY A 66 -20.69 7.69 -6.35
N PRO A 67 -20.27 6.56 -6.92
CA PRO A 67 -18.88 6.11 -6.89
C PRO A 67 -17.90 7.15 -7.44
N PHE A 68 -18.26 7.84 -8.54
CA PHE A 68 -17.41 8.85 -9.19
C PHE A 68 -17.94 10.28 -9.07
N SER A 69 -19.12 10.46 -8.47
CA SER A 69 -19.75 11.78 -8.36
C SER A 69 -19.15 12.56 -7.19
N THR A 70 -18.70 13.78 -7.45
CA THR A 70 -18.27 14.73 -6.41
C THR A 70 -19.44 15.43 -5.75
N GLU A 71 -20.61 15.42 -6.37
CA GLU A 71 -21.82 15.99 -5.82
C GLU A 71 -22.65 14.89 -5.13
N PRO A 72 -23.26 15.18 -3.96
CA PRO A 72 -24.12 14.23 -3.29
C PRO A 72 -25.37 14.00 -4.14
N VAL A 73 -25.60 12.75 -4.54
CA VAL A 73 -26.82 12.32 -5.23
C VAL A 73 -28.04 12.63 -4.35
N LYS A 74 -27.87 12.46 -3.04
CA LYS A 74 -28.95 12.70 -2.08
C LYS A 74 -28.44 13.19 -0.74
N THR A 75 -29.29 13.94 -0.06
CA THR A 75 -29.04 14.43 1.29
C THR A 75 -30.27 14.21 2.17
N PHE A 76 -30.07 13.61 3.34
CA PHE A 76 -31.06 13.53 4.41
C PHE A 76 -30.72 14.56 5.49
N THR A 77 -31.62 15.51 5.72
CA THR A 77 -31.45 16.63 6.67
C THR A 77 -32.44 16.58 7.84
N ARG A 78 -33.31 15.56 7.89
CA ARG A 78 -34.47 15.50 8.80
C ARG A 78 -34.11 15.03 10.22
N PHE A 79 -32.86 15.22 10.63
CA PHE A 79 -32.38 14.90 11.96
C PHE A 79 -32.49 16.15 12.84
N LYS A 80 -33.00 15.99 14.07
CA LYS A 80 -33.07 17.10 15.02
C LYS A 80 -31.69 17.38 15.62
N ASP A 81 -30.93 16.32 15.85
CA ASP A 81 -29.55 16.36 16.33
C ASP A 81 -28.61 15.57 15.39
N THR A 82 -27.41 15.25 15.86
CA THR A 82 -26.37 14.54 15.12
C THR A 82 -26.73 13.08 14.82
N ALA A 83 -26.34 12.61 13.64
CA ALA A 83 -26.35 11.23 13.22
C ALA A 83 -24.94 10.64 13.36
N TYR A 84 -24.85 9.45 13.95
CA TYR A 84 -23.57 8.78 14.19
C TYR A 84 -23.29 7.71 13.15
N SER A 85 -24.29 6.86 12.86
CA SER A 85 -24.18 5.78 11.88
C SER A 85 -25.16 5.97 10.72
N GLY A 86 -24.72 5.63 9.52
CA GLY A 86 -25.54 5.46 8.33
C GLY A 86 -25.12 4.17 7.63
N LYS A 87 -25.97 3.13 7.68
CA LYS A 87 -25.67 1.82 7.07
C LYS A 87 -26.67 1.48 5.97
N PHE A 88 -26.16 0.92 4.88
CA PHE A 88 -27.00 0.35 3.84
C PHE A 88 -27.44 -1.05 4.19
N ARG A 89 -28.66 -1.38 3.78
CA ARG A 89 -29.08 -2.77 3.68
C ARG A 89 -28.39 -3.43 2.49
N SER A 90 -28.22 -4.75 2.52
CA SER A 90 -27.52 -5.51 1.47
C SER A 90 -28.16 -5.40 0.08
N ASP A 91 -29.43 -5.00 0.00
CA ASP A 91 -30.15 -4.73 -1.24
C ASP A 91 -29.92 -3.32 -1.80
N GLY A 92 -29.29 -2.42 -1.02
CA GLY A 92 -29.00 -1.04 -1.39
C GLY A 92 -30.21 -0.10 -1.44
N GLN A 93 -31.39 -0.54 -1.03
CA GLN A 93 -32.62 0.27 -1.11
C GLN A 93 -32.96 0.96 0.21
N LEU A 94 -32.57 0.35 1.34
CA LEU A 94 -32.82 0.91 2.67
C LEU A 94 -31.53 1.41 3.31
N LEU A 95 -31.67 2.49 4.08
CA LEU A 95 -30.62 3.06 4.89
C LEU A 95 -31.11 3.22 6.33
N VAL A 96 -30.36 2.74 7.31
CA VAL A 96 -30.63 2.97 8.73
C VAL A 96 -29.67 4.01 9.26
N ALA A 97 -30.21 4.92 10.08
CA ALA A 97 -29.45 5.93 10.77
C ALA A 97 -29.67 5.87 12.29
N GLY A 98 -28.56 5.86 13.04
CA GLY A 98 -28.53 6.07 14.48
C GLY A 98 -28.30 7.55 14.82
N CYS A 99 -29.08 8.10 15.75
CA CYS A 99 -29.03 9.52 16.09
C CYS A 99 -28.82 9.75 17.59
N GLU A 100 -28.31 10.94 17.93
CA GLU A 100 -28.18 11.41 19.31
C GLU A 100 -29.53 11.59 20.01
N ASP A 101 -30.59 11.86 19.24
CA ASP A 101 -31.99 11.92 19.69
C ASP A 101 -32.54 10.61 20.31
N SER A 102 -31.71 9.57 20.48
CA SER A 102 -32.10 8.21 20.90
C SER A 102 -33.04 7.47 19.95
N MET A 103 -33.28 8.05 18.76
CA MET A 103 -34.15 7.48 17.73
C MET A 103 -33.32 6.81 16.66
N VAL A 104 -33.81 5.65 16.20
CA VAL A 104 -33.28 4.97 15.02
C VAL A 104 -34.25 5.22 13.88
N ARG A 105 -33.74 5.72 12.75
CA ARG A 105 -34.59 6.10 11.61
C ARG A 105 -34.23 5.23 10.41
N LEU A 106 -35.25 4.65 9.79
CA LEU A 106 -35.14 3.88 8.56
C LEU A 106 -35.57 4.76 7.38
N PHE A 107 -34.74 4.84 6.36
CA PHE A 107 -34.97 5.62 5.15
C PHE A 107 -35.01 4.69 3.94
N ASP A 108 -35.86 5.04 2.99
CA ASP A 108 -35.73 4.58 1.61
C ASP A 108 -34.71 5.47 0.89
N VAL A 109 -33.77 4.87 0.17
CA VAL A 109 -32.80 5.57 -0.68
C VAL A 109 -33.52 6.39 -1.75
N SER A 110 -34.70 5.96 -2.22
CA SER A 110 -35.54 6.69 -3.20
C SER A 110 -36.40 7.77 -2.53
N GLY A 111 -36.78 7.60 -1.27
CA GLY A 111 -37.55 8.57 -0.48
C GLY A 111 -36.71 9.65 0.20
N LYS A 112 -37.31 10.78 0.59
CA LYS A 112 -36.66 11.79 1.47
C LYS A 112 -37.17 11.73 2.92
N VAL A 113 -38.22 10.95 3.15
CA VAL A 113 -38.91 10.83 4.44
C VAL A 113 -38.49 9.52 5.10
N ALA A 114 -38.35 9.54 6.43
CA ALA A 114 -38.14 8.32 7.19
C ALA A 114 -39.36 7.41 7.01
N LEU A 115 -39.14 6.19 6.54
CA LEU A 115 -40.17 5.16 6.43
C LEU A 115 -40.68 4.77 7.81
N ARG A 116 -39.74 4.57 8.75
CA ARG A 116 -40.02 4.11 10.11
C ARG A 116 -39.09 4.77 11.11
N VAL A 117 -39.57 4.89 12.34
CA VAL A 117 -38.81 5.42 13.47
C VAL A 117 -38.96 4.44 14.62
N PHE A 118 -37.84 3.88 15.08
CA PHE A 118 -37.82 2.98 16.24
C PHE A 118 -37.53 3.80 17.49
N LYS A 119 -38.37 3.62 18.52
CA LYS A 119 -38.29 4.30 19.81
C LYS A 119 -38.12 3.26 20.89
N GLY A 120 -37.12 3.44 21.75
CA GLY A 120 -36.91 2.59 22.93
C GLY A 120 -35.61 2.86 23.65
N HIS A 121 -34.56 3.27 22.91
CA HIS A 121 -33.32 3.75 23.51
C HIS A 121 -33.54 5.05 24.30
N THR A 122 -32.76 5.24 25.35
CA THR A 122 -32.83 6.42 26.23
C THR A 122 -31.72 7.43 25.98
N LYS A 123 -30.65 7.02 25.27
CA LYS A 123 -29.51 7.86 24.89
C LYS A 123 -29.15 7.66 23.42
N GLY A 124 -28.17 8.43 22.93
CA GLY A 124 -27.69 8.39 21.55
C GLY A 124 -27.35 6.99 21.05
N VAL A 125 -27.69 6.73 19.79
CA VAL A 125 -27.44 5.44 19.12
C VAL A 125 -26.25 5.60 18.17
N HIS A 126 -25.15 4.94 18.49
CA HIS A 126 -23.90 5.04 17.72
C HIS A 126 -23.81 3.93 16.68
N VAL A 127 -24.23 2.73 17.04
CA VAL A 127 -24.12 1.55 16.19
C VAL A 127 -25.48 1.24 15.60
N THR A 128 -25.52 1.08 14.28
CA THR A 128 -26.63 0.48 13.57
C THR A 128 -26.09 -0.48 12.54
N ASP A 129 -26.72 -1.63 12.38
CA ASP A 129 -26.35 -2.61 11.35
C ASP A 129 -27.56 -3.46 10.95
N PHE A 130 -27.57 -3.98 9.73
CA PHE A 130 -28.62 -4.87 9.24
C PHE A 130 -28.18 -6.33 9.36
N THR A 131 -29.06 -7.17 9.91
CA THR A 131 -28.86 -8.63 9.89
C THR A 131 -28.86 -9.17 8.45
N SER A 132 -28.24 -10.35 8.26
CA SER A 132 -28.19 -11.04 6.96
C SER A 132 -29.58 -11.26 6.33
N ASP A 133 -30.59 -11.47 7.18
CA ASP A 133 -31.98 -11.69 6.78
C ASP A 133 -32.67 -10.42 6.24
N CYS A 134 -32.05 -9.24 6.39
CA CYS A 134 -32.57 -7.96 5.90
C CYS A 134 -33.88 -7.48 6.55
N TYR A 135 -34.43 -8.23 7.50
CA TYR A 135 -35.65 -7.93 8.25
C TYR A 135 -35.38 -7.36 9.64
N HIS A 136 -34.20 -7.61 10.21
CA HIS A 136 -33.86 -7.13 11.54
C HIS A 136 -32.71 -6.12 11.53
N ILE A 137 -32.76 -5.19 12.47
CA ILE A 137 -31.75 -4.15 12.69
C ILE A 137 -31.15 -4.35 14.08
N LEU A 138 -29.82 -4.38 14.16
CA LEU A 138 -29.08 -4.31 15.41
C LEU A 138 -28.76 -2.85 15.72
N THR A 139 -29.03 -2.42 16.95
CA THR A 139 -28.62 -1.09 17.44
C THR A 139 -27.84 -1.19 18.73
N GLY A 140 -26.83 -0.33 18.87
CA GLY A 140 -26.03 -0.16 20.08
C GLY A 140 -25.99 1.31 20.51
N SER A 141 -26.23 1.55 21.79
CA SER A 141 -26.45 2.88 22.33
C SER A 141 -25.60 3.17 23.57
N ASP A 142 -25.50 4.45 23.91
CA ASP A 142 -24.87 4.96 25.13
C ASP A 142 -25.68 4.66 26.39
N ASP A 143 -26.87 4.07 26.25
CA ASP A 143 -27.66 3.51 27.35
C ASP A 143 -27.17 2.13 27.83
N TYR A 144 -26.04 1.68 27.30
CA TYR A 144 -25.39 0.38 27.57
C TYR A 144 -26.21 -0.82 27.07
N THR A 145 -27.23 -0.57 26.25
CA THR A 145 -28.10 -1.62 25.70
C THR A 145 -27.82 -1.87 24.23
N CYS A 146 -27.83 -3.14 23.85
CA CYS A 146 -27.91 -3.57 22.47
C CYS A 146 -29.33 -4.08 22.21
N ARG A 147 -29.96 -3.64 21.13
CA ARG A 147 -31.34 -4.03 20.81
C ARG A 147 -31.44 -4.59 19.41
N LEU A 148 -32.28 -5.60 19.25
CA LEU A 148 -32.67 -6.14 17.95
C LEU A 148 -34.09 -5.70 17.63
N TRP A 149 -34.28 -5.10 16.46
CA TRP A 149 -35.55 -4.57 16.00
C TRP A 149 -36.07 -5.34 14.82
N ASP A 150 -37.38 -5.55 14.78
CA ASP A 150 -38.08 -6.09 13.61
C ASP A 150 -38.58 -4.96 12.71
N ILE A 151 -38.15 -4.95 11.45
CA ILE A 151 -38.48 -3.88 10.50
C ILE A 151 -39.97 -3.83 10.19
N PRO A 152 -40.68 -4.94 9.83
CA PRO A 152 -42.09 -4.91 9.41
C PRO A 152 -43.06 -4.55 10.54
N ASN A 153 -42.75 -4.89 11.79
CA ASN A 153 -43.60 -4.57 12.94
C ASN A 153 -43.16 -3.29 13.68
N SER A 154 -41.94 -2.79 13.44
CA SER A 154 -41.34 -1.68 14.19
C SER A 154 -41.21 -1.95 15.70
N THR A 155 -41.16 -3.21 16.09
CA THR A 155 -41.11 -3.65 17.49
C THR A 155 -39.70 -4.06 17.88
N GLU A 156 -39.34 -3.86 19.14
CA GLU A 156 -38.15 -4.44 19.76
C GLU A 156 -38.38 -5.95 19.97
N LEU A 157 -37.47 -6.79 19.49
CA LEU A 157 -37.51 -8.23 19.71
C LEU A 157 -36.79 -8.61 21.00
N THR A 158 -35.53 -8.17 21.13
CA THR A 158 -34.65 -8.55 22.24
C THR A 158 -33.81 -7.36 22.69
N SER A 159 -33.58 -7.28 24.00
CA SER A 159 -32.80 -6.22 24.66
C SER A 159 -31.69 -6.85 25.49
N TYR A 160 -30.43 -6.51 25.19
CA TYR A 160 -29.25 -7.00 25.90
C TYR A 160 -28.67 -5.89 26.76
N LYS A 161 -28.67 -6.07 28.09
CA LYS A 161 -28.17 -5.10 29.09
C LYS A 161 -26.99 -5.68 29.86
N GLU A 162 -25.94 -5.97 29.12
CA GLU A 162 -24.81 -6.74 29.63
C GLU A 162 -23.51 -5.95 29.71
N HIS A 163 -23.35 -4.94 28.84
CA HIS A 163 -22.24 -4.01 28.87
C HIS A 163 -22.36 -3.04 30.05
N THR A 164 -21.21 -2.60 30.58
CA THR A 164 -21.16 -1.66 31.71
C THR A 164 -20.92 -0.22 31.28
N ASP A 165 -20.48 -0.01 30.04
CA ASP A 165 -20.15 1.30 29.47
C ASP A 165 -20.62 1.42 28.00
N TYR A 166 -20.42 2.59 27.38
CA TYR A 166 -20.96 2.96 26.06
C TYR A 166 -20.61 1.95 24.96
N ILE A 167 -21.61 1.57 24.17
CA ILE A 167 -21.44 0.69 23.00
C ILE A 167 -21.17 1.55 21.78
N ARG A 168 -19.94 1.50 21.28
CA ARG A 168 -19.45 2.38 20.19
C ARG A 168 -19.30 1.64 18.87
N CYS A 169 -19.14 0.33 18.90
CA CYS A 169 -19.04 -0.49 17.70
C CYS A 169 -19.85 -1.78 17.82
N GLY A 170 -20.30 -2.29 16.68
CA GLY A 170 -20.94 -3.57 16.58
C GLY A 170 -21.13 -3.96 15.13
N ILE A 171 -21.19 -5.26 14.90
CA ILE A 171 -21.30 -5.86 13.58
C ILE A 171 -22.14 -7.13 13.64
N THR A 172 -22.96 -7.33 12.63
CA THR A 172 -23.72 -8.56 12.43
C THR A 172 -22.96 -9.53 11.54
N SER A 173 -23.15 -10.83 11.75
CA SER A 173 -22.67 -11.86 10.82
C SER A 173 -23.46 -11.78 9.51
N LYS A 174 -22.77 -12.01 8.38
CA LYS A 174 -23.38 -12.00 7.05
C LYS A 174 -23.87 -13.39 6.64
N LEU A 175 -23.31 -14.44 7.22
CA LEU A 175 -23.70 -15.83 6.97
C LEU A 175 -24.79 -16.31 7.93
N ASN A 176 -24.77 -15.83 9.17
CA ASN A 176 -25.73 -16.19 10.20
C ASN A 176 -26.43 -14.95 10.77
N ARG A 177 -27.75 -14.92 10.63
CA ARG A 177 -28.60 -13.81 11.07
C ARG A 177 -28.61 -13.60 12.57
N ASP A 178 -28.43 -14.67 13.34
CA ASP A 178 -28.67 -14.66 14.78
C ASP A 178 -27.40 -14.22 15.53
N ILE A 179 -26.23 -14.24 14.86
CA ILE A 179 -24.96 -13.90 15.49
C ILE A 179 -24.61 -12.44 15.25
N PHE A 180 -24.28 -11.73 16.33
CA PHE A 180 -23.72 -10.40 16.25
C PHE A 180 -22.71 -10.15 17.37
N ILE A 181 -21.83 -9.18 17.15
CA ILE A 181 -20.74 -8.84 18.05
C ILE A 181 -20.80 -7.35 18.34
N THR A 182 -20.63 -6.99 19.60
CA THR A 182 -20.62 -5.60 20.06
C THR A 182 -19.34 -5.32 20.82
N GLY A 183 -18.82 -4.11 20.66
CA GLY A 183 -17.65 -3.61 21.38
C GLY A 183 -18.02 -2.37 22.16
N SER A 184 -17.61 -2.37 23.42
CA SER A 184 -17.89 -1.29 24.37
C SER A 184 -16.60 -0.63 24.85
N TYR A 185 -16.78 0.56 25.40
CA TYR A 185 -15.74 1.26 26.14
C TYR A 185 -15.39 0.61 27.48
N ASP A 186 -16.16 -0.39 27.93
CA ASP A 186 -15.83 -1.29 29.05
C ASP A 186 -14.62 -2.22 28.79
N HIS A 187 -13.96 -2.02 27.65
CA HIS A 187 -12.81 -2.76 27.14
C HIS A 187 -13.14 -4.18 26.67
N THR A 188 -14.41 -4.58 26.70
CA THR A 188 -14.86 -5.91 26.29
C THR A 188 -15.55 -5.90 24.93
N LEU A 189 -15.38 -7.02 24.23
CA LEU A 189 -16.17 -7.43 23.08
C LEU A 189 -17.08 -8.55 23.54
N ARG A 190 -18.36 -8.47 23.20
CA ARG A 190 -19.32 -9.55 23.47
C ARG A 190 -19.92 -10.06 22.17
N MET A 191 -20.02 -11.38 22.08
CA MET A 191 -20.72 -12.06 21.00
C MET A 191 -22.04 -12.60 21.54
N PHE A 192 -23.11 -12.31 20.82
CA PHE A 192 -24.46 -12.69 21.15
C PHE A 192 -25.04 -13.61 20.08
N ASP A 193 -25.93 -14.50 20.50
CA ASP A 193 -26.83 -15.25 19.63
C ASP A 193 -28.25 -14.75 19.95
N ALA A 194 -28.98 -14.27 18.95
CA ALA A 194 -30.33 -13.73 19.09
C ALA A 194 -31.33 -14.72 19.70
N ARG A 195 -31.03 -16.03 19.64
CA ARG A 195 -31.83 -17.11 20.21
C ARG A 195 -31.64 -17.26 21.72
N VAL A 196 -30.59 -16.66 22.27
CA VAL A 196 -30.21 -16.75 23.69
C VAL A 196 -30.25 -15.35 24.29
N GLU A 197 -30.78 -15.21 25.50
CA GLU A 197 -30.88 -13.91 26.17
C GLU A 197 -29.55 -13.40 26.76
N LYS A 198 -28.55 -14.28 26.91
CA LYS A 198 -27.23 -13.98 27.47
C LYS A 198 -26.15 -13.98 26.40
N SER A 199 -25.03 -13.29 26.66
CA SER A 199 -23.84 -13.37 25.81
C SER A 199 -23.28 -14.79 25.76
N VAL A 200 -22.85 -15.18 24.56
CA VAL A 200 -22.23 -16.49 24.30
C VAL A 200 -20.74 -16.42 24.62
N MET A 201 -20.07 -15.32 24.26
CA MET A 201 -18.65 -15.12 24.51
C MET A 201 -18.33 -13.68 24.89
N THR A 202 -17.36 -13.53 25.78
CA THR A 202 -16.80 -12.23 26.20
C THR A 202 -15.29 -12.26 26.01
N MET A 203 -14.75 -11.30 25.26
CA MET A 203 -13.32 -11.15 24.98
C MET A 203 -12.82 -9.80 25.51
N ASP A 204 -11.70 -9.77 26.22
CA ASP A 204 -11.15 -8.55 26.79
C ASP A 204 -10.04 -7.93 25.93
N HIS A 205 -10.29 -6.73 25.41
CA HIS A 205 -9.36 -5.99 24.57
C HIS A 205 -8.34 -5.16 25.37
N SER A 206 -8.51 -4.94 26.68
CA SER A 206 -7.68 -4.10 27.59
C SER A 206 -7.66 -2.60 27.30
N GLN A 207 -8.32 -2.13 26.24
CA GLN A 207 -8.47 -0.73 25.88
C GLN A 207 -9.89 -0.50 25.35
N PRO A 208 -10.43 0.74 25.41
CA PRO A 208 -11.73 1.05 24.82
C PRO A 208 -11.77 0.65 23.35
N VAL A 209 -12.82 -0.09 22.97
CA VAL A 209 -12.96 -0.60 21.61
C VAL A 209 -13.67 0.45 20.75
N GLU A 210 -13.01 0.86 19.67
CA GLU A 210 -13.51 1.86 18.72
C GLU A 210 -14.18 1.22 17.50
N SER A 211 -13.61 0.11 16.99
CA SER A 211 -14.20 -0.59 15.85
C SER A 211 -13.96 -2.09 15.89
N VAL A 212 -14.89 -2.81 15.26
CA VAL A 212 -14.91 -4.27 15.15
C VAL A 212 -15.21 -4.64 13.71
N LEU A 213 -14.54 -5.68 13.23
CA LEU A 213 -14.66 -6.17 11.86
C LEU A 213 -14.61 -7.69 11.85
N LEU A 214 -15.59 -8.33 11.21
CA LEU A 214 -15.61 -9.76 10.95
C LEU A 214 -14.93 -10.06 9.61
N TYR A 215 -14.15 -11.14 9.56
CA TYR A 215 -13.68 -11.68 8.29
C TYR A 215 -14.83 -12.35 7.51
N PRO A 216 -14.77 -12.45 6.17
CA PRO A 216 -15.81 -13.06 5.36
C PRO A 216 -15.96 -14.56 5.60
N SER A 217 -14.92 -15.21 6.14
CA SER A 217 -14.95 -16.60 6.58
C SER A 217 -15.56 -16.79 7.98
N GLU A 218 -15.86 -15.70 8.69
CA GLU A 218 -16.47 -15.62 10.02
C GLU A 218 -15.76 -16.37 11.16
N GLY A 219 -14.63 -17.04 10.90
CA GLY A 219 -13.80 -17.65 11.94
C GLY A 219 -12.90 -16.65 12.66
N LEU A 220 -12.62 -15.49 12.04
CA LEU A 220 -11.72 -14.47 12.58
C LEU A 220 -12.44 -13.16 12.81
N LEU A 221 -12.18 -12.57 13.98
CA LEU A 221 -12.64 -11.24 14.37
C LEU A 221 -11.44 -10.31 14.52
N VAL A 222 -11.55 -9.08 14.05
CA VAL A 222 -10.57 -8.03 14.29
C VAL A 222 -11.21 -6.95 15.15
N SER A 223 -10.54 -6.60 16.25
CA SER A 223 -10.90 -5.47 17.08
C SER A 223 -9.81 -4.41 17.04
N ALA A 224 -10.25 -3.16 16.97
CA ALA A 224 -9.42 -1.98 17.16
C ALA A 224 -9.84 -1.29 18.44
N GLY A 225 -8.86 -1.09 19.32
CA GLY A 225 -9.09 -0.40 20.57
C GLY A 225 -7.79 0.22 21.06
N GLY A 226 -7.90 1.48 21.44
CA GLY A 226 -6.79 2.41 21.53
C GLY A 226 -5.75 2.17 20.42
N ARG A 227 -4.49 1.88 20.77
CA ARG A 227 -3.37 1.75 19.80
C ARG A 227 -3.15 0.33 19.29
N TYR A 228 -3.96 -0.62 19.74
CA TYR A 228 -3.81 -2.03 19.40
C TYR A 228 -4.90 -2.46 18.43
N VAL A 229 -4.48 -3.22 17.42
CA VAL A 229 -5.38 -4.03 16.59
C VAL A 229 -5.16 -5.48 16.98
N LYS A 230 -6.19 -6.12 17.54
CA LYS A 230 -6.12 -7.54 17.93
C LYS A 230 -6.95 -8.37 16.95
N VAL A 231 -6.45 -9.55 16.65
CA VAL A 231 -7.16 -10.55 15.85
C VAL A 231 -7.49 -11.73 16.74
N TRP A 232 -8.74 -12.14 16.73
CA TRP A 232 -9.31 -13.17 17.58
C TRP A 232 -9.78 -14.34 16.73
N ASP A 233 -9.58 -15.55 17.26
CA ASP A 233 -10.14 -16.79 16.72
C ASP A 233 -11.47 -17.09 17.42
N LEU A 234 -12.58 -16.94 16.69
CA LEU A 234 -13.91 -17.20 17.23
C LEU A 234 -14.18 -18.69 17.41
N LEU A 235 -13.56 -19.55 16.59
CA LEU A 235 -13.74 -21.00 16.68
C LEU A 235 -13.04 -21.59 17.90
N LYS A 236 -11.96 -20.96 18.37
CA LYS A 236 -11.23 -21.35 19.59
C LYS A 236 -11.76 -20.68 20.87
N GLY A 237 -13.00 -20.19 20.85
CA GLY A 237 -13.61 -19.56 22.02
C GLY A 237 -13.08 -18.16 22.33
N GLY A 238 -12.67 -17.40 21.31
CA GLY A 238 -12.28 -16.00 21.47
C GLY A 238 -10.85 -15.80 21.98
N GLN A 239 -9.91 -16.67 21.60
CA GLN A 239 -8.49 -16.49 21.92
C GLN A 239 -7.85 -15.43 21.01
N PRO A 240 -7.00 -14.51 21.53
CA PRO A 240 -6.28 -13.55 20.71
C PRO A 240 -5.13 -14.26 19.97
N LEU A 241 -5.16 -14.27 18.64
CA LEU A 241 -4.10 -14.83 17.80
C LEU A 241 -2.92 -13.87 17.69
N VAL A 242 -3.20 -12.59 17.42
CA VAL A 242 -2.18 -11.57 17.13
C VAL A 242 -2.58 -10.25 17.74
N SER A 243 -1.60 -9.56 18.34
CA SER A 243 -1.74 -8.18 18.83
C SER A 243 -0.76 -7.27 18.08
N LEU A 244 -1.30 -6.33 17.29
CA LEU A 244 -0.54 -5.40 16.46
C LEU A 244 -0.49 -4.03 17.12
N LYS A 245 0.72 -3.51 17.34
CA LYS A 245 0.97 -2.17 17.90
C LYS A 245 1.79 -1.33 16.92
N ASN A 246 1.16 -0.96 15.81
CA ASN A 246 1.83 -0.18 14.78
C ASN A 246 1.40 1.30 14.79
N HIS A 247 0.26 1.63 15.39
CA HIS A 247 -0.22 3.01 15.45
C HIS A 247 0.27 3.73 16.71
N HIS A 248 0.43 5.05 16.59
CA HIS A 248 0.86 5.90 17.71
C HIS A 248 -0.32 6.39 18.54
N LYS A 249 -1.45 6.63 17.87
CA LYS A 249 -2.71 7.07 18.49
C LYS A 249 -3.78 5.99 18.35
N THR A 250 -5.00 6.32 18.75
CA THR A 250 -6.11 5.37 18.73
C THR A 250 -6.53 5.05 17.29
N VAL A 251 -6.74 3.76 17.03
CA VAL A 251 -7.28 3.20 15.79
C VAL A 251 -8.78 3.38 15.84
N THR A 252 -9.31 4.18 14.93
CA THR A 252 -10.72 4.57 14.90
C THR A 252 -11.55 3.59 14.11
N CYS A 253 -11.06 3.18 12.94
CA CYS A 253 -11.84 2.34 12.03
C CYS A 253 -11.00 1.23 11.40
N LEU A 254 -11.66 0.10 11.14
CA LEU A 254 -11.10 -1.06 10.45
C LEU A 254 -11.92 -1.34 9.20
N SER A 255 -11.25 -1.76 8.13
CA SER A 255 -11.89 -2.18 6.89
C SER A 255 -11.15 -3.35 6.26
N LEU A 256 -11.87 -4.17 5.49
CA LEU A 256 -11.32 -5.32 4.79
C LEU A 256 -11.29 -5.05 3.29
N SER A 257 -10.26 -5.58 2.61
CA SER A 257 -10.30 -5.76 1.16
C SER A 257 -11.35 -6.80 0.76
N SER A 258 -11.97 -6.61 -0.41
CA SER A 258 -12.95 -7.53 -0.98
C SER A 258 -12.46 -8.97 -1.06
N ASN A 259 -11.17 -9.17 -1.36
CA ASN A 259 -10.55 -10.49 -1.43
C ASN A 259 -10.29 -11.12 -0.05
N GLY A 260 -10.54 -10.39 1.05
CA GLY A 260 -10.25 -10.81 2.41
C GLY A 260 -8.76 -11.00 2.74
N GLN A 261 -7.87 -10.64 1.81
CA GLN A 261 -6.43 -10.85 1.96
C GLN A 261 -5.71 -9.69 2.67
N ARG A 262 -6.36 -8.53 2.77
CA ARG A 262 -5.76 -7.31 3.30
C ARG A 262 -6.70 -6.66 4.31
N LEU A 263 -6.12 -6.22 5.42
CA LEU A 263 -6.77 -5.49 6.49
C LEU A 263 -6.29 -4.04 6.45
N LEU A 264 -7.20 -3.07 6.43
CA LEU A 264 -6.89 -1.67 6.59
C LEU A 264 -7.23 -1.21 8.01
N SER A 265 -6.31 -0.50 8.64
CA SER A 265 -6.55 0.20 9.90
C SER A 265 -6.34 1.70 9.74
N ALA A 266 -7.33 2.48 10.13
CA ALA A 266 -7.27 3.93 10.17
C ALA A 266 -7.16 4.42 11.62
N SER A 267 -6.40 5.48 11.84
CA SER A 267 -6.13 5.99 13.17
C SER A 267 -6.10 7.52 13.23
N LEU A 268 -6.25 8.05 14.45
CA LEU A 268 -6.11 9.48 14.75
C LEU A 268 -4.68 10.00 14.49
N ASP A 269 -3.69 9.12 14.29
CA ASP A 269 -2.34 9.46 13.85
C ASP A 269 -2.26 9.89 12.37
N ARG A 270 -3.40 10.03 11.68
CA ARG A 270 -3.53 10.42 10.26
C ARG A 270 -3.12 9.33 9.26
N HIS A 271 -2.75 8.16 9.75
CA HIS A 271 -2.26 7.09 8.92
C HIS A 271 -3.32 6.02 8.69
N VAL A 272 -3.38 5.51 7.46
CA VAL A 272 -4.05 4.25 7.13
C VAL A 272 -2.99 3.21 6.83
N LYS A 273 -2.89 2.18 7.68
CA LYS A 273 -1.95 1.07 7.49
C LYS A 273 -2.67 -0.13 6.90
N ILE A 274 -2.01 -0.78 5.94
CA ILE A 274 -2.52 -1.97 5.27
C ILE A 274 -1.68 -3.15 5.71
N TYR A 275 -2.34 -4.16 6.27
CA TYR A 275 -1.72 -5.41 6.68
C TYR A 275 -2.07 -6.53 5.72
N ASN A 276 -1.14 -7.46 5.56
CA ASN A 276 -1.44 -8.76 4.97
C ASN A 276 -2.09 -9.66 6.03
N THR A 277 -3.22 -10.29 5.72
CA THR A 277 -3.94 -11.16 6.66
C THR A 277 -3.13 -12.40 7.08
N THR A 278 -2.19 -12.88 6.26
CA THR A 278 -1.42 -14.11 6.58
C THR A 278 -0.29 -13.88 7.57
N ASN A 279 0.44 -12.77 7.44
CA ASN A 279 1.64 -12.46 8.23
C ASN A 279 1.44 -11.26 9.17
N TYR A 280 0.32 -10.53 9.02
CA TYR A 280 0.00 -9.28 9.71
C TYR A 280 1.11 -8.22 9.69
N LYS A 281 2.00 -8.28 8.70
CA LYS A 281 3.00 -7.25 8.43
C LYS A 281 2.39 -6.09 7.67
N VAL A 282 2.88 -4.88 7.95
CA VAL A 282 2.52 -3.67 7.21
C VAL A 282 3.05 -3.80 5.79
N VAL A 283 2.16 -3.66 4.82
CA VAL A 283 2.45 -3.69 3.39
C VAL A 283 2.59 -2.28 2.85
N HIS A 284 1.67 -1.40 3.23
CA HIS A 284 1.64 -0.03 2.77
C HIS A 284 1.05 0.91 3.83
N ASN A 285 1.36 2.19 3.69
CA ASN A 285 0.89 3.24 4.57
C ASN A 285 0.42 4.43 3.72
N PHE A 286 -0.79 4.91 3.99
CA PHE A 286 -1.29 6.17 3.45
C PHE A 286 -1.23 7.24 4.52
N ASP A 287 -0.61 8.36 4.18
CA ASP A 287 -0.59 9.56 5.02
C ASP A 287 -1.67 10.55 4.56
N TYR A 288 -2.30 11.21 5.52
CA TYR A 288 -3.37 12.20 5.33
C TYR A 288 -3.08 13.46 6.14
N ALA A 289 -3.66 14.59 5.73
CA ALA A 289 -3.40 15.87 6.38
C ALA A 289 -4.01 16.00 7.79
N ALA A 290 -5.12 15.28 8.06
CA ALA A 290 -5.86 15.34 9.31
C ALA A 290 -6.14 13.95 9.89
N SER A 291 -6.54 13.91 11.16
CA SER A 291 -6.90 12.67 11.86
C SER A 291 -8.14 12.03 11.25
N ILE A 292 -8.14 10.70 11.17
CA ILE A 292 -9.17 9.92 10.48
C ILE A 292 -10.18 9.41 11.50
N LEU A 293 -11.47 9.62 11.22
CA LEU A 293 -12.58 9.11 12.02
C LEU A 293 -13.16 7.84 11.42
N SER A 294 -13.39 7.86 10.10
CA SER A 294 -14.07 6.78 9.39
C SER A 294 -13.30 6.39 8.13
N LEU A 295 -13.31 5.11 7.82
CA LEU A 295 -12.69 4.51 6.65
C LEU A 295 -13.67 3.51 6.05
N ALA A 296 -13.85 3.58 4.75
CA ALA A 296 -14.58 2.55 4.02
C ALA A 296 -13.86 2.22 2.70
N LEU A 297 -13.94 0.96 2.32
CA LEU A 297 -13.43 0.45 1.06
C LEU A 297 -14.61 -0.09 0.25
N ALA A 298 -14.64 0.23 -1.04
CA ALA A 298 -15.65 -0.32 -1.93
C ALA A 298 -15.48 -1.84 -2.11
N PRO A 299 -16.57 -2.61 -2.29
CA PRO A 299 -16.50 -4.06 -2.50
C PRO A 299 -15.71 -4.52 -3.73
N ASP A 300 -15.33 -3.62 -4.63
CA ASP A 300 -14.52 -3.88 -5.84
C ASP A 300 -13.04 -3.47 -5.67
N ASP A 301 -12.66 -3.01 -4.47
CA ASP A 301 -11.38 -2.36 -4.15
C ASP A 301 -11.06 -1.15 -5.08
N GLU A 302 -12.05 -0.60 -5.79
CA GLU A 302 -11.84 0.51 -6.73
C GLU A 302 -11.67 1.84 -6.00
N SER A 303 -12.46 2.09 -4.96
CA SER A 303 -12.42 3.33 -4.20
C SER A 303 -12.15 3.13 -2.71
N ILE A 304 -11.25 3.96 -2.18
CA ILE A 304 -11.03 4.11 -0.74
C ILE A 304 -11.59 5.48 -0.35
N VAL A 305 -12.47 5.51 0.64
CA VAL A 305 -13.06 6.75 1.16
C VAL A 305 -12.66 6.90 2.61
N VAL A 306 -12.09 8.07 2.94
CA VAL A 306 -11.56 8.41 4.25
C VAL A 306 -12.23 9.68 4.76
N GLY A 307 -12.90 9.58 5.90
CA GLY A 307 -13.52 10.70 6.59
C GLY A 307 -12.58 11.28 7.64
N MET A 308 -12.24 12.56 7.53
CA MET A 308 -11.36 13.25 8.47
C MET A 308 -12.14 14.07 9.50
N THR A 309 -11.48 14.41 10.62
CA THR A 309 -12.05 15.24 11.70
C THR A 309 -12.37 16.68 11.28
N ASN A 310 -11.65 17.22 10.29
CA ASN A 310 -11.88 18.57 9.76
C ASN A 310 -13.10 18.66 8.82
N GLY A 311 -13.88 17.58 8.69
CA GLY A 311 -15.01 17.49 7.79
C GLY A 311 -14.63 17.36 6.32
N VAL A 312 -13.37 17.03 6.00
CA VAL A 312 -12.99 16.72 4.63
C VAL A 312 -13.09 15.22 4.40
N LEU A 313 -13.76 14.85 3.33
CA LEU A 313 -13.84 13.50 2.81
C LEU A 313 -12.78 13.34 1.71
N SER A 314 -11.89 12.37 1.84
CA SER A 314 -10.88 12.05 0.84
C SER A 314 -11.20 10.75 0.14
N ILE A 315 -11.40 10.81 -1.18
CA ILE A 315 -11.73 9.68 -2.03
C ILE A 315 -10.54 9.38 -2.94
N LYS A 316 -10.04 8.16 -2.91
CA LYS A 316 -8.98 7.68 -3.80
C LYS A 316 -9.55 6.60 -4.72
N HIS A 317 -9.52 6.85 -6.02
CA HIS A 317 -9.89 5.86 -7.03
C HIS A 317 -8.65 5.14 -7.56
N ARG A 318 -8.74 3.82 -7.74
CA ARG A 318 -7.72 3.03 -8.41
C ARG A 318 -7.84 3.21 -9.92
N LYS A 319 -6.72 3.33 -10.63
CA LYS A 319 -6.74 3.20 -12.09
C LYS A 319 -6.96 1.73 -12.43
N SER A 320 -8.15 1.38 -12.91
CA SER A 320 -8.38 0.06 -13.48
C SER A 320 -7.46 -0.13 -14.71
N PRO A 321 -6.95 -1.35 -14.97
CA PRO A 321 -6.21 -1.64 -16.18
C PRO A 321 -7.04 -1.45 -17.46
N GLU A 322 -8.37 -1.39 -17.36
CA GLU A 322 -9.28 -1.11 -18.47
C GLU A 322 -9.20 0.36 -18.92
N GLU A 323 -9.12 1.32 -18.01
CA GLU A 323 -8.84 2.72 -18.37
C GLU A 323 -7.47 2.87 -19.05
N LYS A 324 -6.47 2.06 -18.67
CA LYS A 324 -5.18 2.03 -19.36
C LYS A 324 -5.32 1.46 -20.78
N ARG A 325 -6.16 0.45 -21.01
CA ARG A 325 -6.46 -0.08 -22.35
C ARG A 325 -7.21 0.93 -23.22
N GLU A 326 -8.16 1.67 -22.65
CA GLU A 326 -8.89 2.71 -23.38
C GLU A 326 -8.02 3.94 -23.68
N MET A 327 -7.20 4.40 -22.73
CA MET A 327 -6.25 5.49 -22.98
C MET A 327 -5.14 5.10 -23.97
N ALA A 328 -4.64 3.86 -23.89
CA ALA A 328 -3.71 3.33 -24.89
C ALA A 328 -4.39 3.16 -26.26
N GLY A 329 -5.67 2.81 -26.30
CA GLY A 329 -6.48 2.73 -27.52
C GLY A 329 -6.75 4.08 -28.20
N LYS A 330 -6.68 5.19 -27.45
CA LYS A 330 -6.83 6.55 -27.97
C LYS A 330 -5.55 7.10 -28.62
N GLN A 331 -4.39 6.47 -28.42
CA GLN A 331 -3.16 6.86 -29.12
C GLN A 331 -3.00 6.10 -30.45
N ARG A 332 -3.42 6.78 -31.52
CA ARG A 332 -3.16 6.47 -32.94
C ARG A 332 -3.73 5.15 -33.46
N MET A 333 -5.05 5.09 -33.59
CA MET A 333 -5.68 4.29 -34.65
C MET A 333 -5.44 4.98 -35.99
N GLN A 334 -4.27 4.81 -36.59
CA GLN A 334 -4.20 4.90 -38.06
C GLN A 334 -5.00 3.71 -38.61
N PRO A 335 -5.90 3.92 -39.58
CA PRO A 335 -6.74 2.85 -40.09
C PRO A 335 -5.85 1.84 -40.80
N VAL A 336 -5.57 0.73 -40.11
CA VAL A 336 -4.94 -0.43 -40.72
C VAL A 336 -5.94 -0.95 -41.75
N TYR A 337 -5.51 -1.00 -43.00
CA TYR A 337 -6.23 -1.48 -44.20
C TYR A 337 -6.89 -2.88 -44.07
N ARG A 338 -6.78 -3.52 -42.89
CA ARG A 338 -7.30 -4.84 -42.56
C ARG A 338 -8.74 -4.83 -42.02
N ILE A 339 -9.24 -3.69 -41.54
CA ILE A 339 -10.60 -3.59 -40.96
C ILE A 339 -11.69 -3.51 -42.05
N PHE A 340 -11.32 -3.23 -43.30
CA PHE A 340 -12.30 -3.15 -44.40
C PHE A 340 -12.65 -4.51 -45.04
N VAL A 341 -11.86 -5.56 -44.83
CA VAL A 341 -12.09 -6.86 -45.52
C VAL A 341 -12.89 -7.86 -44.67
N LYS A 342 -12.89 -7.73 -43.35
CA LYS A 342 -13.79 -8.47 -42.47
C LYS A 342 -14.41 -7.49 -41.49
N GLY A 343 -15.73 -7.31 -41.59
CA GLY A 343 -16.49 -6.33 -40.81
C GLY A 343 -16.25 -6.43 -39.31
N ARG A 344 -16.59 -5.36 -38.59
CA ARG A 344 -16.41 -5.17 -37.14
C ARG A 344 -16.91 -6.32 -36.24
N ASN A 345 -17.73 -7.23 -36.76
CA ASN A 345 -18.40 -8.29 -36.01
C ASN A 345 -17.80 -9.69 -36.23
N TYR A 346 -16.54 -9.81 -36.66
CA TYR A 346 -15.90 -11.13 -36.81
C TYR A 346 -15.54 -11.75 -35.46
N VAL A 347 -16.27 -12.78 -35.06
CA VAL A 347 -15.94 -13.64 -33.91
C VAL A 347 -15.05 -14.79 -34.41
N PRO A 348 -13.82 -14.95 -33.88
CA PRO A 348 -12.93 -16.03 -34.29
C PRO A 348 -13.52 -17.41 -33.92
N LYS A 349 -13.36 -18.40 -34.81
CA LYS A 349 -13.77 -19.79 -34.54
C LYS A 349 -12.71 -20.50 -33.70
N LYS A 350 -13.08 -21.61 -33.05
CA LYS A 350 -12.19 -22.37 -32.14
C LYS A 350 -10.88 -22.88 -32.77
N ASP A 351 -10.83 -23.02 -34.10
CA ASP A 351 -9.64 -23.46 -34.85
C ASP A 351 -8.82 -22.29 -35.45
N ASP A 352 -9.18 -21.04 -35.17
CA ASP A 352 -8.41 -19.87 -35.64
C ASP A 352 -7.18 -19.65 -34.76
N PHE A 353 -5.99 -20.00 -35.25
CA PHE A 353 -4.73 -19.68 -34.58
C PHE A 353 -4.35 -18.20 -34.81
N LEU A 354 -4.23 -17.43 -33.72
CA LEU A 354 -3.72 -16.06 -33.78
C LEU A 354 -2.20 -16.07 -34.05
N VAL A 355 -1.81 -16.03 -35.33
CA VAL A 355 -0.42 -15.79 -35.72
C VAL A 355 -0.09 -14.33 -35.42
N SER A 356 0.48 -14.06 -34.25
CA SER A 356 1.05 -12.75 -33.94
C SER A 356 2.18 -12.49 -34.95
N LYS A 357 2.04 -11.48 -35.81
CA LYS A 357 3.17 -11.03 -36.64
C LYS A 357 4.35 -10.74 -35.71
N PRO A 358 5.60 -11.10 -36.06
CA PRO A 358 6.75 -10.74 -35.25
C PRO A 358 6.74 -9.21 -35.11
N VAL A 359 6.54 -8.73 -33.88
CA VAL A 359 6.58 -7.30 -33.56
C VAL A 359 7.98 -6.85 -33.94
N LYS A 360 8.10 -5.99 -34.96
CA LYS A 360 9.39 -5.37 -35.30
C LYS A 360 9.83 -4.61 -34.06
N SER A 361 10.86 -5.10 -33.36
CA SER A 361 11.42 -4.42 -32.21
C SER A 361 11.97 -3.08 -32.68
N HIS A 362 11.29 -1.98 -32.33
CA HIS A 362 11.78 -0.64 -32.61
C HIS A 362 13.04 -0.42 -31.77
N LEU A 363 14.20 -0.52 -32.43
CA LEU A 363 15.49 -0.21 -31.81
C LEU A 363 15.51 1.26 -31.38
N ALA A 364 16.06 1.51 -30.19
CA ALA A 364 16.30 2.86 -29.70
C ALA A 364 17.26 3.63 -30.63
N LYS A 365 17.27 4.97 -30.53
CA LYS A 365 18.12 5.80 -31.40
C LYS A 365 19.61 5.44 -31.27
N TYR A 366 20.11 5.23 -30.05
CA TYR A 366 21.50 4.80 -29.80
C TYR A 366 21.79 3.40 -30.36
N ASP A 367 20.86 2.44 -30.23
CA ASP A 367 21.01 1.08 -30.79
C ASP A 367 21.09 1.10 -32.32
N LYS A 368 20.35 2.00 -32.97
CA LYS A 368 20.47 2.20 -34.43
C LYS A 368 21.86 2.70 -34.82
N GLN A 369 22.49 3.55 -34.00
CA GLN A 369 23.84 4.06 -34.25
C GLN A 369 24.90 2.98 -33.96
N LEU A 370 24.74 2.22 -32.88
CA LEU A 370 25.58 1.06 -32.57
C LEU A 370 25.51 -0.02 -33.64
N LYS A 371 24.35 -0.19 -34.29
CA LYS A 371 24.19 -1.08 -35.45
C LYS A 371 24.92 -0.56 -36.69
N LYS A 372 25.02 0.75 -36.85
CA LYS A 372 25.75 1.42 -37.95
C LYS A 372 27.24 1.62 -37.66
N PHE A 373 27.76 1.13 -36.52
CA PHE A 373 29.13 1.35 -36.04
C PHE A 373 29.50 2.83 -35.83
N ASN A 374 28.50 3.72 -35.73
CA ASN A 374 28.71 5.12 -35.37
C ASN A 374 28.80 5.27 -33.85
N ILE A 375 29.99 5.06 -33.31
CA ILE A 375 30.22 4.94 -31.87
C ILE A 375 30.13 6.29 -31.13
N SER A 376 30.73 7.36 -31.67
CA SER A 376 30.67 8.71 -31.08
C SER A 376 29.23 9.20 -30.98
N LYS A 377 28.51 9.19 -32.11
CA LYS A 377 27.08 9.57 -32.17
C LYS A 377 26.19 8.68 -31.30
N ALA A 378 26.53 7.41 -31.10
CA ALA A 378 25.79 6.54 -30.19
C ALA A 378 25.90 7.02 -28.75
N LEU A 379 27.11 7.37 -28.31
CA LEU A 379 27.35 7.91 -26.96
C LEU A 379 26.68 9.27 -26.77
N ASP A 380 26.75 10.15 -27.77
CA ASP A 380 26.13 11.48 -27.69
C ASP A 380 24.59 11.39 -27.62
N THR A 381 23.97 10.51 -28.42
CA THR A 381 22.52 10.27 -28.32
C THR A 381 22.10 9.65 -26.98
N ALA A 382 23.00 8.92 -26.31
CA ALA A 382 22.76 8.41 -24.97
C ALA A 382 22.88 9.54 -23.92
N LEU A 383 23.87 10.42 -24.06
CA LEU A 383 24.09 11.60 -23.22
C LEU A 383 22.97 12.66 -23.37
N GLU A 384 22.31 12.76 -24.52
CA GLU A 384 21.12 13.62 -24.67
C GLU A 384 19.88 13.05 -23.95
N THR A 385 19.73 11.72 -23.93
CA THR A 385 18.62 11.04 -23.22
C THR A 385 18.80 10.98 -21.70
N ASN A 386 19.92 11.49 -21.22
CA ASN A 386 20.45 11.35 -19.87
C ASN A 386 19.63 12.04 -18.78
N ILE A 387 18.89 13.11 -19.13
CA ILE A 387 18.08 13.88 -18.16
C ILE A 387 17.06 12.99 -17.43
N LEU A 388 16.59 11.89 -18.05
CA LEU A 388 15.59 11.01 -17.43
C LEU A 388 16.14 9.70 -16.85
N LYS A 389 17.23 9.12 -17.38
CA LYS A 389 17.71 7.77 -17.00
C LYS A 389 19.23 7.58 -17.24
N PRO A 390 20.09 7.79 -16.22
CA PRO A 390 21.55 7.57 -16.35
C PRO A 390 21.91 6.10 -16.62
N GLU A 391 21.06 5.17 -16.21
CA GLU A 391 21.18 3.72 -16.43
C GLU A 391 21.43 3.35 -17.91
N ILE A 392 20.82 4.10 -18.84
CA ILE A 392 20.94 3.85 -20.29
C ILE A 392 22.34 4.22 -20.77
N THR A 393 22.87 5.36 -20.35
CA THR A 393 24.19 5.84 -20.73
C THR A 393 25.29 4.90 -20.23
N VAL A 394 25.19 4.45 -18.97
CA VAL A 394 26.13 3.48 -18.40
C VAL A 394 26.05 2.13 -19.13
N ALA A 395 24.85 1.70 -19.55
CA ALA A 395 24.69 0.48 -20.35
C ALA A 395 25.40 0.59 -21.70
N VAL A 396 25.29 1.74 -22.37
CA VAL A 396 25.98 2.01 -23.63
C VAL A 396 27.49 2.05 -23.42
N MET A 397 27.99 2.74 -22.38
CA MET A 397 29.43 2.76 -22.04
C MET A 397 29.97 1.36 -21.79
N LYS A 398 29.26 0.53 -21.01
CA LYS A 398 29.63 -0.87 -20.75
C LYS A 398 29.65 -1.73 -22.02
N GLU A 399 28.71 -1.51 -22.94
CA GLU A 399 28.69 -2.21 -24.23
C GLU A 399 29.80 -1.74 -25.18
N LEU A 400 30.22 -0.47 -25.10
CA LEU A 400 31.37 0.04 -25.84
C LEU A 400 32.69 -0.47 -25.26
N ASP A 401 32.78 -0.57 -23.94
CA ASP A 401 33.92 -1.14 -23.22
C ASP A 401 34.10 -2.63 -23.58
N ARG A 402 33.00 -3.40 -23.56
CA ARG A 402 33.00 -4.81 -24.03
C ARG A 402 33.45 -4.99 -25.48
N ARG A 403 33.25 -3.97 -26.33
CA ARG A 403 33.71 -3.98 -27.74
C ARG A 403 35.14 -3.48 -27.91
N GLY A 404 35.77 -2.96 -26.86
CA GLY A 404 37.08 -2.29 -26.92
C GLY A 404 37.06 -0.98 -27.71
N THR A 405 35.89 -0.41 -28.02
CA THR A 405 35.77 0.80 -28.84
C THR A 405 35.46 2.04 -28.02
N LEU A 406 35.47 1.96 -26.69
CA LEU A 406 35.18 3.09 -25.81
C LEU A 406 36.24 4.20 -25.94
N LYS A 407 37.53 3.86 -26.01
CA LYS A 407 38.62 4.82 -26.25
C LYS A 407 38.40 5.63 -27.54
N ASN A 408 37.97 4.96 -28.62
CA ASN A 408 37.65 5.60 -29.90
C ASN A 408 36.37 6.45 -29.85
N ALA A 409 35.44 6.16 -28.94
CA ALA A 409 34.24 6.96 -28.71
C ALA A 409 34.55 8.31 -28.05
N LEU A 410 35.58 8.29 -27.20
CA LEU A 410 36.00 9.39 -26.33
C LEU A 410 37.05 10.28 -27.01
N ALA A 411 37.84 9.74 -27.94
CA ALA A 411 38.83 10.48 -28.69
C ALA A 411 38.20 11.50 -29.68
N GLY A 412 38.85 12.65 -29.84
CA GLY A 412 38.50 13.66 -30.85
C GLY A 412 37.19 14.41 -30.59
N ARG A 413 36.87 14.67 -29.31
CA ARG A 413 35.66 15.42 -28.91
C ARG A 413 35.98 16.90 -28.72
N ASP A 414 35.02 17.73 -29.10
CA ASP A 414 35.04 19.17 -28.84
C ASP A 414 34.79 19.47 -27.36
N GLU A 415 35.18 20.67 -26.92
CA GLU A 415 35.04 21.16 -25.55
C GLU A 415 33.60 21.02 -25.01
N GLN A 416 32.59 21.34 -25.83
CA GLN A 416 31.18 21.26 -25.42
C GLN A 416 30.77 19.82 -25.11
N ASN A 417 31.14 18.86 -25.96
CA ASN A 417 30.81 17.45 -25.77
C ASN A 417 31.58 16.85 -24.60
N LEU A 418 32.83 17.29 -24.38
CA LEU A 418 33.61 16.91 -23.21
C LEU A 418 32.98 17.45 -21.92
N SER A 419 32.51 18.70 -21.92
CA SER A 419 31.87 19.30 -20.74
C SER A 419 30.56 18.60 -20.35
N GLN A 420 29.76 18.15 -21.34
CA GLN A 420 28.55 17.36 -21.10
C GLN A 420 28.88 15.98 -20.52
N LEU A 421 29.94 15.34 -21.02
CA LEU A 421 30.42 14.06 -20.52
C LEU A 421 30.95 14.18 -19.08
N LEU A 422 31.76 15.20 -18.78
CA LEU A 422 32.25 15.47 -17.43
C LEU A 422 31.12 15.80 -16.47
N ASN A 423 30.13 16.61 -16.87
CA ASN A 423 28.93 16.84 -16.06
C ASN A 423 28.16 15.56 -15.77
N PHE A 424 28.07 14.64 -16.73
CA PHE A 424 27.48 13.34 -16.51
C PHE A 424 28.29 12.50 -15.51
N LEU A 425 29.61 12.51 -15.59
CA LEU A 425 30.48 11.80 -14.64
C LEU A 425 30.31 12.37 -13.23
N ILE A 426 30.43 13.69 -13.07
CA ILE A 426 30.24 14.41 -11.80
C ILE A 426 28.90 14.05 -11.15
N GLY A 427 27.83 13.93 -11.94
CA GLY A 427 26.50 13.62 -11.42
C GLY A 427 26.27 12.15 -11.01
N ASN A 428 27.08 11.22 -11.52
CA ASN A 428 26.82 9.77 -11.38
C ASN A 428 27.95 8.97 -10.73
N VAL A 429 29.12 9.56 -10.47
CA VAL A 429 30.24 8.88 -9.79
C VAL A 429 29.89 8.48 -8.35
N VAL A 430 28.98 9.22 -7.70
CA VAL A 430 28.48 8.96 -6.33
C VAL A 430 27.61 7.70 -6.26
N ASP A 431 27.06 7.22 -7.37
CA ASP A 431 26.26 5.99 -7.38
C ASP A 431 27.20 4.76 -7.44
N PRO A 432 27.33 3.94 -6.37
CA PRO A 432 28.27 2.80 -6.30
C PRO A 432 28.00 1.73 -7.37
N ARG A 433 26.80 1.75 -7.96
CA ARG A 433 26.37 0.84 -9.02
C ARG A 433 27.07 1.10 -10.35
N PHE A 434 27.41 2.37 -10.62
CA PHE A 434 27.99 2.79 -11.89
C PHE A 434 29.49 3.05 -11.77
N THR A 435 30.00 3.27 -10.56
CA THR A 435 31.40 3.63 -10.26
C THR A 435 32.43 2.81 -11.04
N PRO A 436 32.36 1.46 -11.14
CA PRO A 436 33.39 0.71 -11.87
C PRO A 436 33.47 1.06 -13.37
N VAL A 437 32.33 1.33 -14.01
CA VAL A 437 32.29 1.69 -15.44
C VAL A 437 32.64 3.16 -15.65
N LEU A 438 32.27 4.02 -14.70
CA LEU A 438 32.54 5.46 -14.79
C LEU A 438 34.00 5.79 -14.44
N VAL A 439 34.62 5.06 -13.51
CA VAL A 439 36.05 5.20 -13.18
C VAL A 439 36.90 4.81 -14.39
N THR A 440 36.65 3.66 -15.02
CA THR A 440 37.39 3.27 -16.24
C THR A 440 37.20 4.28 -17.37
N ALA A 441 35.98 4.81 -17.54
CA ALA A 441 35.73 5.88 -18.50
C ALA A 441 36.50 7.17 -18.15
N THR A 442 36.61 7.51 -16.85
CA THR A 442 37.31 8.70 -16.37
C THR A 442 38.82 8.57 -16.57
N GLU A 443 39.41 7.40 -16.25
CA GLU A 443 40.81 7.07 -16.56
C GLU A 443 41.10 7.23 -18.06
N MET A 444 40.26 6.67 -18.92
CA MET A 444 40.41 6.83 -20.37
C MET A 444 40.31 8.27 -20.84
N ILE A 445 39.46 9.10 -20.23
CA ILE A 445 39.34 10.53 -20.57
C ILE A 445 40.61 11.27 -20.15
N LEU A 446 41.12 11.01 -18.94
CA LEU A 446 42.35 11.62 -18.44
C LEU A 446 43.54 11.26 -19.33
N ASP A 447 43.68 10.00 -19.73
CA ASP A 447 44.75 9.53 -20.61
C ASP A 447 44.72 10.21 -21.99
N ILE A 448 43.54 10.39 -22.58
CA ILE A 448 43.40 10.98 -23.93
C ILE A 448 43.66 12.49 -23.89
N TYR A 449 43.13 13.18 -22.88
CA TYR A 449 43.11 14.64 -22.82
C TYR A 449 44.20 15.23 -21.92
N GLN A 450 45.15 14.42 -21.41
CA GLN A 450 46.26 14.88 -20.56
C GLN A 450 47.01 16.08 -21.15
N ALA A 451 47.27 16.08 -22.46
CA ALA A 451 47.97 17.16 -23.15
C ALA A 451 47.14 18.45 -23.34
N VAL A 452 45.83 18.38 -23.12
CA VAL A 452 44.85 19.46 -23.36
C VAL A 452 44.40 20.11 -22.04
N VAL A 453 44.72 19.51 -20.89
CA VAL A 453 44.45 20.07 -19.56
C VAL A 453 45.15 21.43 -19.40
N GLY A 454 44.43 22.45 -18.94
CA GLY A 454 44.92 23.82 -18.81
C GLY A 454 44.60 24.77 -19.98
N GLN A 455 44.01 24.28 -21.08
CA GLN A 455 43.58 25.13 -22.20
C GLN A 455 42.19 25.75 -21.99
N SER A 456 41.29 25.03 -21.31
CA SER A 456 39.93 25.50 -21.03
C SER A 456 39.65 25.57 -19.53
N SER A 457 39.33 26.79 -19.07
CA SER A 457 38.93 27.03 -17.68
C SER A 457 37.64 26.31 -17.26
N VAL A 458 36.76 25.93 -18.20
CA VAL A 458 35.50 25.24 -17.89
C VAL A 458 35.75 23.78 -17.56
N VAL A 459 36.53 23.11 -18.41
CA VAL A 459 36.92 21.70 -18.23
C VAL A 459 37.76 21.55 -16.96
N ASP A 460 38.70 22.45 -16.72
CA ASP A 460 39.56 22.42 -15.54
C ASP A 460 38.73 22.52 -14.23
N ARG A 461 37.74 23.42 -14.18
CA ARG A 461 36.82 23.51 -13.03
C ARG A 461 36.01 22.23 -12.82
N GLN A 462 35.60 21.57 -13.91
CA GLN A 462 34.87 20.30 -13.83
C GLN A 462 35.77 19.17 -13.32
N LEU A 463 37.03 19.13 -13.76
CA LEU A 463 38.01 18.15 -13.29
C LEU A 463 38.32 18.33 -11.80
N VAL A 464 38.53 19.56 -11.33
CA VAL A 464 38.70 19.85 -9.89
C VAL A 464 37.48 19.41 -9.10
N ARG A 465 36.28 19.71 -9.59
CA ARG A 465 35.04 19.26 -8.93
C ARG A 465 34.91 17.74 -8.91
N LEU A 466 35.33 17.06 -9.98
CA LEU A 466 35.33 15.60 -10.03
C LEU A 466 36.34 15.04 -9.01
N GLN A 467 37.52 15.64 -8.89
CA GLN A 467 38.52 15.27 -7.88
C GLN A 467 37.95 15.41 -6.46
N GLU A 468 37.38 16.57 -6.11
CA GLU A 468 36.78 16.81 -4.79
C GLU A 468 35.68 15.79 -4.45
N LEU A 469 34.87 15.38 -5.44
CA LEU A 469 33.82 14.38 -5.24
C LEU A 469 34.40 12.98 -5.02
N VAL A 470 35.45 12.62 -5.77
CA VAL A 470 36.13 11.32 -5.61
C VAL A 470 36.81 11.25 -4.24
N GLU A 471 37.48 12.32 -3.80
CA GLU A 471 38.10 12.39 -2.47
C GLU A 471 37.06 12.19 -1.36
N ARG A 472 35.92 12.90 -1.44
CA ARG A 472 34.82 12.70 -0.46
C ARG A 472 34.24 11.30 -0.47
N GLU A 473 34.15 10.65 -1.63
CA GLU A 473 33.65 9.29 -1.74
C GLU A 473 34.65 8.28 -1.15
N VAL A 474 35.96 8.52 -1.32
CA VAL A 474 37.00 7.70 -0.68
C VAL A 474 36.91 7.83 0.85
N ASP A 475 36.78 9.04 1.38
CA ASP A 475 36.59 9.27 2.81
C ASP A 475 35.32 8.56 3.32
N TYR A 476 34.21 8.69 2.59
CA TYR A 476 32.94 8.03 2.94
C TYR A 476 33.05 6.49 2.94
N GLN A 477 33.82 5.91 2.01
CA GLN A 477 34.07 4.48 1.99
C GLN A 477 34.95 4.00 3.16
N GLN A 478 35.90 4.82 3.60
CA GLN A 478 36.68 4.54 4.81
C GLN A 478 35.78 4.53 6.04
N ASP A 479 34.94 5.55 6.22
CA ASP A 479 33.95 5.60 7.32
C ASP A 479 33.01 4.38 7.32
N LEU A 480 32.54 3.95 6.14
CA LEU A 480 31.71 2.76 6.01
C LEU A 480 32.44 1.47 6.41
N LEU A 481 33.73 1.35 6.09
CA LEU A 481 34.54 0.20 6.50
C LEU A 481 34.76 0.19 8.02
N GLU A 482 34.93 1.35 8.64
CA GLU A 482 35.00 1.47 10.10
C GLU A 482 33.69 1.02 10.77
N VAL A 483 32.55 1.49 10.28
CA VAL A 483 31.22 1.09 10.77
C VAL A 483 30.98 -0.40 10.58
N LEU A 484 31.37 -0.96 9.42
CA LEU A 484 31.27 -2.40 9.17
C LEU A 484 32.13 -3.18 10.18
N GLY A 485 33.36 -2.74 10.44
CA GLY A 485 34.22 -3.33 11.46
C GLY A 485 33.59 -3.30 12.86
N MET A 486 33.01 -2.17 13.26
CA MET A 486 32.26 -2.07 14.53
C MET A 486 31.08 -3.04 14.57
N LEU A 487 30.33 -3.15 13.49
CA LEU A 487 29.14 -3.99 13.41
C LEU A 487 29.50 -5.49 13.45
N ASP A 488 30.60 -5.89 12.79
CA ASP A 488 31.13 -7.25 12.87
C ASP A 488 31.59 -7.60 14.29
N THR A 489 32.19 -6.66 15.03
CA THR A 489 32.53 -6.91 16.44
C THR A 489 31.29 -7.11 17.31
N LEU A 490 30.20 -6.36 17.06
CA LEU A 490 28.92 -6.54 17.75
C LEU A 490 28.25 -7.87 17.41
N PHE A 491 28.31 -8.29 16.15
CA PHE A 491 27.80 -9.62 15.75
C PHE A 491 28.64 -10.75 16.34
N ALA A 492 29.96 -10.63 16.33
CA ALA A 492 30.85 -11.60 16.98
C ALA A 492 30.61 -11.68 18.49
N ALA A 493 30.29 -10.56 19.15
CA ALA A 493 29.97 -10.53 20.58
C ALA A 493 28.56 -11.04 20.92
N SER A 494 27.58 -10.84 20.03
CA SER A 494 26.18 -11.27 20.24
C SER A 494 25.94 -12.74 19.89
N LEU A 495 26.80 -13.35 19.08
CA LEU A 495 26.84 -14.80 18.94
C LEU A 495 27.28 -15.41 20.28
N PRO A 496 26.49 -16.30 20.89
CA PRO A 496 26.88 -16.91 22.15
C PRO A 496 28.22 -17.62 21.94
N ARG A 497 29.23 -17.25 22.74
CA ARG A 497 30.47 -18.02 22.83
C ARG A 497 30.05 -19.47 23.08
N LYS A 498 30.32 -20.37 22.13
CA LYS A 498 30.39 -21.79 22.46
C LYS A 498 31.46 -21.88 23.53
N GLU A 499 31.04 -22.04 24.78
CA GLU A 499 31.96 -22.36 25.86
C GLU A 499 32.71 -23.62 25.43
N VAL A 500 33.97 -23.44 25.06
CA VAL A 500 34.90 -24.57 25.02
C VAL A 500 35.10 -24.92 26.48
N PRO A 501 34.70 -26.12 26.94
CA PRO A 501 34.90 -26.48 28.33
C PRO A 501 36.41 -26.49 28.57
N CYS A 502 36.91 -25.58 29.39
CA CYS A 502 38.27 -25.67 29.92
C CYS A 502 38.33 -26.95 30.79
N PRO A 503 39.19 -27.93 30.49
CA PRO A 503 39.30 -29.11 31.34
C PRO A 503 40.12 -28.73 32.58
N GLY A 504 39.42 -28.45 33.68
CA GLY A 504 40.00 -28.05 34.96
C GLY A 504 39.49 -28.91 36.10
N SER A 505 40.25 -29.95 36.43
CA SER A 505 40.23 -30.77 37.65
C SER A 505 39.32 -32.02 37.68
N SER A 506 39.85 -33.13 37.16
CA SER A 506 39.81 -34.39 37.90
C SER A 506 41.14 -35.13 37.71
N ARG A 507 41.75 -35.52 38.83
CA ARG A 507 42.93 -36.37 38.87
C ARG A 507 42.55 -37.78 38.43
N SER A 508 42.99 -38.23 37.26
CA SER A 508 43.37 -39.63 37.02
C SER A 508 43.96 -39.82 35.62
N ASN A 509 45.13 -40.47 35.61
CA ASN A 509 45.96 -40.84 34.47
C ASN A 509 45.20 -41.51 33.31
N GLY A 510 45.62 -41.24 32.07
CA GLY A 510 45.29 -42.05 30.89
C GLY A 510 45.56 -41.33 29.57
N LEU A 511 46.60 -41.77 28.85
CA LEU A 511 47.02 -41.31 27.53
C LEU A 511 45.91 -41.35 26.47
N ALA A 512 45.78 -40.28 25.67
CA ALA A 512 45.40 -40.35 24.25
C ALA A 512 45.78 -39.05 23.52
N GLU A 513 46.71 -39.15 22.57
CA GLU A 513 47.06 -38.13 21.60
C GLU A 513 45.88 -37.84 20.64
N GLY A 514 45.72 -36.59 20.19
CA GLY A 514 44.65 -36.23 19.26
C GLY A 514 44.66 -34.78 18.74
N ASN A 515 45.61 -34.48 17.86
CA ASN A 515 45.58 -33.47 16.77
C ASN A 515 44.99 -32.07 17.03
N VAL A 516 45.86 -31.12 17.39
CA VAL A 516 45.67 -29.69 17.13
C VAL A 516 46.12 -29.39 15.69
N LEU A 517 45.18 -28.97 14.84
CA LEU A 517 45.43 -28.53 13.46
C LEU A 517 46.21 -27.20 13.42
N LEU A 518 47.54 -27.29 13.50
CA LEU A 518 48.44 -26.23 13.04
C LEU A 518 48.49 -26.26 11.51
N ARG A 519 47.78 -25.34 10.85
CA ARG A 519 48.00 -25.06 9.42
C ARG A 519 49.37 -24.37 9.26
N ARG A 520 50.39 -25.16 8.93
CA ARG A 520 51.65 -24.66 8.36
C ARG A 520 51.36 -24.12 6.96
N PHE A 521 51.65 -22.84 6.75
CA PHE A 521 51.85 -22.28 5.43
C PHE A 521 53.19 -22.79 4.89
N THR A 522 53.16 -23.59 3.83
CA THR A 522 54.32 -23.82 2.97
C THR A 522 54.24 -22.84 1.82
N ILE A 523 55.23 -21.97 1.75
CA ILE A 523 55.56 -21.16 0.58
C ILE A 523 56.40 -22.07 -0.32
N GLU A 524 55.91 -22.34 -1.53
CA GLU A 524 56.72 -22.45 -2.76
C GLU A 524 55.93 -21.81 -3.90
#